data_AF-W0DFA3-F1
#
_entry.id   AF-W0DFA3-F1
#
_cell.length_a   1.000
_cell.length_b   1.000
_cell.length_c   1.000
_cell.angle_alpha   90.00
_cell.angle_beta   90.00
_cell.angle_gamma   90.00
#
_symmetry.space_group_name_H-M   'P 1'
#
loop_
_entity.id
_entity.type
_entity.pdbx_description
1 polymer ?
#
loop_
_entity_poly.entity_id
_entity_poly.type
_entity_poly.pdbx_seq_one_letter_code
_entity_poly.pdbx_strand_id
1 'polypeptide(L)'
;MKLRKLFREPTEVDLQIAELFKDWQELSYRVQTGQVGDCTVVEVQVKPEDFDSLLGIFSSREEAMGAFLSLAEEQGWEKVPQSFVFYHAIFDGNRVIAGIKVDGHVKTYDQLRLEEMIRELASKDRVVVYSVEVITYIKDVYPEIDRKTYSIAKAIAQKGFTPPNLEELAKLYGRDISTLGFALDFIESLAKGKVRLPVGEVELPPLDAPLELC
;
A
#
# COMPACT_ATOMS: atom_id res chain seq x y z
N MET A 1 -4.46 -15.56 2.56
CA MET A 1 -4.76 -14.28 1.87
C MET A 1 -5.83 -13.52 2.62
N LYS A 2 -5.76 -12.19 2.63
CA LYS A 2 -6.81 -11.32 3.18
C LYS A 2 -7.28 -10.35 2.10
N LEU A 3 -8.57 -10.26 1.91
CA LEU A 3 -9.24 -9.31 1.05
C LEU A 3 -10.08 -8.37 1.91
N ARG A 4 -10.34 -7.17 1.41
CA ARG A 4 -11.26 -6.23 2.04
C ARG A 4 -12.17 -5.56 1.02
N LYS A 5 -13.31 -5.07 1.49
CA LYS A 5 -14.17 -4.17 0.73
C LYS A 5 -14.81 -3.17 1.68
N LEU A 6 -14.99 -1.95 1.19
CA LEU A 6 -15.60 -0.85 1.93
C LEU A 6 -17.08 -0.73 1.56
N PHE A 7 -17.92 -0.53 2.56
CA PHE A 7 -19.36 -0.37 2.40
C PHE A 7 -19.81 0.92 3.07
N ARG A 8 -20.59 1.74 2.34
CA ARG A 8 -21.34 2.86 2.92
C ARG A 8 -22.55 2.38 3.72
N GLU A 9 -23.25 1.37 3.20
CA GLU A 9 -24.40 0.75 3.85
C GLU A 9 -24.13 -0.74 4.09
N PRO A 10 -24.24 -1.25 5.34
CA PRO A 10 -23.89 -2.64 5.66
C PRO A 10 -24.86 -3.70 5.10
N THR A 11 -25.98 -3.31 4.51
CA THR A 11 -27.09 -4.20 4.12
C THR A 11 -26.75 -5.17 2.99
N GLU A 12 -25.68 -4.91 2.24
CA GLU A 12 -25.28 -5.75 1.09
C GLU A 12 -24.11 -6.69 1.39
N VAL A 13 -23.56 -6.68 2.61
CA VAL A 13 -22.31 -7.41 2.94
C VAL A 13 -22.43 -8.90 2.64
N ASP A 14 -23.49 -9.56 3.12
CA ASP A 14 -23.66 -11.01 2.95
C ASP A 14 -23.83 -11.41 1.48
N LEU A 15 -24.54 -10.59 0.69
CA LEU A 15 -24.73 -10.83 -0.74
C LEU A 15 -23.40 -10.72 -1.51
N GLN A 16 -22.57 -9.75 -1.14
CA GLN A 16 -21.30 -9.49 -1.80
C GLN A 16 -20.25 -10.56 -1.46
N ILE A 17 -20.28 -11.09 -0.23
CA ILE A 17 -19.47 -12.25 0.14
C ILE A 17 -19.98 -13.49 -0.61
N ALA A 18 -21.30 -13.72 -0.66
CA ALA A 18 -21.86 -14.86 -1.37
C ALA A 18 -21.50 -14.85 -2.86
N GLU A 19 -21.53 -13.69 -3.51
CA GLU A 19 -21.14 -13.58 -4.92
C GLU A 19 -19.63 -13.81 -5.14
N LEU A 20 -18.78 -13.36 -4.21
CA LEU A 20 -17.33 -13.59 -4.29
C LEU A 20 -16.98 -15.09 -4.25
N PHE A 21 -17.69 -15.88 -3.45
CA PHE A 21 -17.41 -17.31 -3.23
C PHE A 21 -18.31 -18.27 -4.02
N LYS A 22 -19.19 -17.74 -4.87
CA LYS A 22 -20.20 -18.53 -5.60
C LYS A 22 -19.62 -19.71 -6.38
N ASP A 23 -18.51 -19.47 -7.06
CA ASP A 23 -17.77 -20.46 -7.87
C ASP A 23 -16.50 -20.99 -7.17
N TRP A 24 -16.34 -20.67 -5.87
CA TRP A 24 -15.16 -21.02 -5.06
C TRP A 24 -15.59 -21.67 -3.73
N GLN A 25 -16.56 -22.58 -3.80
CA GLN A 25 -17.22 -23.19 -2.64
C GLN A 25 -16.28 -24.09 -1.83
N GLU A 26 -15.17 -24.54 -2.42
CA GLU A 26 -14.13 -25.32 -1.79
C GLU A 26 -13.29 -24.49 -0.81
N LEU A 27 -13.27 -23.17 -0.96
CA LEU A 27 -12.50 -22.28 -0.10
C LEU A 27 -13.23 -22.03 1.21
N SER A 28 -12.53 -22.27 2.32
CA SER A 28 -13.00 -21.83 3.64
C SER A 28 -12.58 -20.39 3.90
N TYR A 29 -13.48 -19.60 4.47
CA TYR A 29 -13.19 -18.20 4.78
C TYR A 29 -13.64 -17.78 6.18
N ARG A 30 -13.01 -16.73 6.70
CA ARG A 30 -13.40 -16.02 7.92
C ARG A 30 -13.70 -14.58 7.59
N VAL A 31 -14.77 -14.06 8.18
CA VAL A 31 -15.18 -12.66 8.01
C VAL A 31 -14.82 -11.89 9.26
N GLN A 32 -14.27 -10.70 9.10
CA GLN A 32 -14.08 -9.71 10.15
C GLN A 32 -14.68 -8.39 9.67
N THR A 33 -15.39 -7.71 10.56
CA THR A 33 -15.97 -6.39 10.26
C THR A 33 -15.36 -5.35 11.19
N GLY A 34 -15.16 -4.16 10.65
CA GLY A 34 -14.60 -3.01 11.36
C GLY A 34 -15.17 -1.70 10.83
N GLN A 35 -14.73 -0.59 11.41
CA GLN A 35 -15.08 0.75 10.95
C GLN A 35 -13.82 1.57 10.66
N VAL A 36 -13.84 2.29 9.55
CA VAL A 36 -12.80 3.27 9.18
C VAL A 36 -13.51 4.53 8.70
N GLY A 37 -13.46 5.59 9.52
CA GLY A 37 -14.30 6.77 9.30
C GLY A 37 -15.78 6.38 9.30
N ASP A 38 -16.50 6.79 8.26
CA ASP A 38 -17.91 6.46 8.07
C ASP A 38 -18.14 5.16 7.27
N CYS A 39 -17.07 4.45 6.91
CA CYS A 39 -17.15 3.18 6.19
C CYS A 39 -17.25 1.98 7.14
N THR A 40 -18.07 1.01 6.75
CA THR A 40 -17.93 -0.37 7.23
C THR A 40 -16.87 -1.08 6.40
N VAL A 41 -15.83 -1.59 7.06
CA VAL A 41 -14.80 -2.41 6.44
C VAL A 41 -15.15 -3.87 6.66
N VAL A 42 -15.23 -4.64 5.58
CA VAL A 42 -15.40 -6.09 5.65
C VAL A 42 -14.12 -6.72 5.14
N GLU A 43 -13.47 -7.51 5.98
CA GLU A 43 -12.32 -8.32 5.61
C GLU A 43 -12.73 -9.78 5.50
N VAL A 44 -12.29 -10.42 4.42
CA VAL A 44 -12.40 -11.86 4.24
C VAL A 44 -11.02 -12.48 4.22
N GLN A 45 -10.80 -13.46 5.08
CA GLN A 45 -9.56 -14.21 5.16
C GLN A 45 -9.76 -15.63 4.64
N VAL A 46 -9.02 -15.98 3.60
CA VAL A 46 -8.92 -17.34 3.04
C VAL A 46 -7.53 -17.89 3.34
N LYS A 47 -7.44 -19.15 3.77
CA LYS A 47 -6.13 -19.77 4.00
C LYS A 47 -5.48 -20.16 2.67
N PRO A 48 -4.18 -19.88 2.44
CA PRO A 48 -3.52 -20.29 1.20
C PRO A 48 -3.61 -21.79 0.93
N GLU A 49 -3.64 -22.62 1.98
CA GLU A 49 -3.71 -24.08 1.87
C GLU A 49 -5.06 -24.57 1.32
N ASP A 50 -6.14 -23.79 1.47
CA ASP A 50 -7.46 -24.18 0.97
C ASP A 50 -7.50 -24.26 -0.57
N PHE A 51 -6.59 -23.53 -1.24
CA PHE A 51 -6.43 -23.55 -2.71
C PHE A 51 -5.79 -24.84 -3.22
N ASP A 52 -5.20 -25.68 -2.35
CA ASP A 52 -4.63 -26.96 -2.77
C ASP A 52 -5.71 -27.94 -3.28
N SER A 53 -6.95 -27.75 -2.84
CA SER A 53 -8.10 -28.52 -3.32
C SER A 53 -8.40 -28.27 -4.82
N LEU A 54 -7.87 -27.19 -5.39
CA LEU A 54 -8.13 -26.73 -6.75
C LEU A 54 -7.00 -27.08 -7.73
N LEU A 55 -5.97 -27.81 -7.30
CA LEU A 55 -4.84 -28.21 -8.16
C LEU A 55 -5.22 -29.21 -9.28
N GLY A 56 -6.45 -29.72 -9.28
CA GLY A 56 -7.01 -30.47 -10.42
C GLY A 56 -7.52 -29.57 -11.56
N ILE A 57 -7.69 -28.27 -11.29
CA ILE A 57 -8.19 -27.26 -12.23
C ILE A 57 -7.06 -26.30 -12.61
N PHE A 58 -6.26 -25.88 -11.63
CA PHE A 58 -5.12 -24.98 -11.81
C PHE A 58 -3.80 -25.73 -11.71
N SER A 59 -2.77 -25.24 -12.40
CA SER A 59 -1.44 -25.86 -12.45
C SER A 59 -0.66 -25.68 -11.16
N SER A 60 -1.02 -24.68 -10.34
CA SER A 60 -0.37 -24.37 -9.07
C SER A 60 -1.32 -23.63 -8.11
N ARG A 61 -0.93 -23.59 -6.82
CA ARG A 61 -1.64 -22.82 -5.79
C ARG A 61 -1.60 -21.33 -6.12
N GLU A 62 -0.45 -20.84 -6.57
CA GLU A 62 -0.22 -19.44 -6.95
C GLU A 62 -1.14 -19.02 -8.09
N GLU A 63 -1.34 -19.91 -9.08
CA GLU A 63 -2.27 -19.67 -10.19
C GLU A 63 -3.72 -19.58 -9.69
N ALA A 64 -4.16 -20.52 -8.85
CA ALA A 64 -5.51 -20.51 -8.28
C ALA A 64 -5.76 -19.26 -7.42
N MET A 65 -4.79 -18.88 -6.58
CA MET A 65 -4.84 -17.66 -5.78
C MET A 65 -4.88 -16.41 -6.65
N GLY A 66 -4.10 -16.38 -7.73
CA GLY A 66 -4.09 -15.27 -8.70
C GLY A 66 -5.44 -15.12 -9.39
N ALA A 67 -6.04 -16.23 -9.86
CA ALA A 67 -7.36 -16.21 -10.49
C ALA A 67 -8.45 -15.72 -9.54
N PHE A 68 -8.45 -16.18 -8.27
CA PHE A 68 -9.40 -15.69 -7.27
C PHE A 68 -9.19 -14.20 -6.95
N LEU A 69 -7.94 -13.75 -6.84
CA LEU A 69 -7.64 -12.33 -6.61
C LEU A 69 -8.13 -11.45 -7.76
N SER A 70 -7.93 -11.86 -9.01
CA SER A 70 -8.44 -11.13 -10.18
C SER A 70 -9.96 -10.97 -10.14
N LEU A 71 -10.69 -12.05 -9.84
CA LEU A 71 -12.15 -11.99 -9.65
C LEU A 71 -12.54 -11.03 -8.52
N ALA A 72 -11.83 -11.12 -7.40
CA ALA A 72 -12.09 -10.25 -6.25
C ALA A 72 -11.91 -8.77 -6.62
N GLU A 73 -10.83 -8.43 -7.32
CA GLU A 73 -10.55 -7.07 -7.79
C GLU A 73 -11.60 -6.57 -8.79
N GLU A 74 -12.06 -7.41 -9.71
CA GLU A 74 -13.18 -7.09 -10.62
C GLU A 74 -14.48 -6.77 -9.87
N GLN A 75 -14.71 -7.45 -8.75
CA GLN A 75 -15.83 -7.20 -7.85
C GLN A 75 -15.57 -6.06 -6.86
N GLY A 76 -14.44 -5.35 -6.95
CA GLY A 76 -14.09 -4.21 -6.09
C GLY A 76 -13.62 -4.60 -4.69
N TRP A 77 -13.16 -5.84 -4.49
CA TRP A 77 -12.40 -6.23 -3.31
C TRP A 77 -10.92 -5.90 -3.52
N GLU A 78 -10.24 -5.48 -2.47
CA GLU A 78 -8.81 -5.22 -2.48
C GLU A 78 -8.07 -6.22 -1.62
N LYS A 79 -6.88 -6.63 -2.04
CA LYS A 79 -5.95 -7.35 -1.15
C LYS A 79 -5.52 -6.43 0.00
N VAL A 80 -5.64 -6.92 1.24
CA VAL A 80 -5.07 -6.22 2.40
C VAL A 80 -3.54 -6.30 2.29
N PRO A 81 -2.81 -5.16 2.27
CA PRO A 81 -1.37 -5.16 2.08
C PRO A 81 -0.63 -5.91 3.18
N GLN A 82 0.35 -6.73 2.79
CA GLN A 82 1.22 -7.48 3.72
C GLN A 82 2.70 -7.18 3.50
N SER A 83 3.05 -6.58 2.36
CA SER A 83 4.41 -6.21 2.00
C SER A 83 4.50 -4.74 1.62
N PHE A 84 5.52 -4.07 2.17
CA PHE A 84 5.69 -2.62 2.07
C PHE A 84 7.06 -2.30 1.50
N VAL A 85 7.15 -1.22 0.72
CA VAL A 85 8.41 -0.63 0.26
C VAL A 85 8.34 0.87 0.44
N PHE A 86 9.40 1.47 0.97
CA PHE A 86 9.51 2.93 1.05
C PHE A 86 10.22 3.43 -0.19
N TYR A 87 9.68 4.48 -0.81
CA TYR A 87 10.21 5.04 -2.05
C TYR A 87 10.47 6.54 -1.90
N HIS A 88 11.62 6.96 -2.41
CA HIS A 88 11.97 8.37 -2.55
C HIS A 88 12.90 8.57 -3.75
N ALA A 89 12.98 9.79 -4.26
CA ALA A 89 13.89 10.13 -5.34
C ALA A 89 14.47 11.52 -5.10
N ILE A 90 15.73 11.70 -5.47
CA ILE A 90 16.45 12.96 -5.37
C ILE A 90 17.08 13.31 -6.73
N PHE A 91 17.33 14.59 -6.93
CA PHE A 91 18.13 15.07 -8.06
C PHE A 91 19.60 15.09 -7.68
N ASP A 92 20.43 14.44 -8.49
CA ASP A 92 21.88 14.56 -8.49
C ASP A 92 22.32 15.21 -9.80
N GLY A 93 22.51 16.53 -9.76
CA GLY A 93 22.69 17.36 -10.95
C GLY A 93 21.48 17.25 -11.90
N ASN A 94 21.71 16.73 -13.11
CA ASN A 94 20.67 16.52 -14.12
C ASN A 94 20.07 15.11 -14.11
N ARG A 95 20.43 14.28 -13.12
CA ARG A 95 19.99 12.88 -13.03
C ARG A 95 19.04 12.72 -11.85
N VAL A 96 18.01 11.90 -12.04
CA VAL A 96 17.16 11.43 -10.95
C VAL A 96 17.76 10.14 -10.41
N ILE A 97 18.00 10.10 -9.11
CA ILE A 97 18.40 8.88 -8.39
C ILE A 97 17.24 8.51 -7.48
N ALA A 98 16.68 7.32 -7.73
CA ALA A 98 15.60 6.76 -6.95
C ALA A 98 16.14 5.77 -5.92
N GLY A 99 15.47 5.70 -4.77
CA GLY A 99 15.81 4.81 -3.68
C GLY A 99 14.59 4.07 -3.21
N ILE A 100 14.75 2.76 -3.01
CA ILE A 100 13.75 1.93 -2.37
C ILE A 100 14.34 1.35 -1.09
N LYS A 101 13.53 1.29 -0.04
CA LYS A 101 13.88 0.59 1.20
C LYS A 101 12.90 -0.56 1.42
N VAL A 102 13.46 -1.76 1.57
CA VAL A 102 12.73 -3.01 1.82
C VAL A 102 13.47 -3.76 2.91
N ASP A 103 12.75 -4.19 3.96
CA ASP A 103 13.29 -5.00 5.06
C ASP A 103 14.57 -4.42 5.70
N GLY A 104 14.67 -3.09 5.80
CA GLY A 104 15.84 -2.39 6.36
C GLY A 104 16.96 -2.10 5.35
N HIS A 105 16.91 -2.66 4.14
CA HIS A 105 17.93 -2.48 3.11
C HIS A 105 17.54 -1.41 2.10
N VAL A 106 18.45 -0.47 1.86
CA VAL A 106 18.28 0.58 0.83
C VAL A 106 18.95 0.12 -0.46
N LYS A 107 18.20 0.13 -1.56
CA LYS A 107 18.72 -0.05 -2.93
C LYS A 107 18.51 1.25 -3.71
N THR A 108 19.50 1.66 -4.48
CA THR A 108 19.46 2.87 -5.32
C THR A 108 19.47 2.53 -6.79
N TYR A 109 18.70 3.27 -7.57
CA TYR A 109 18.49 3.07 -9.00
C TYR A 109 18.68 4.39 -9.73
N ASP A 110 19.44 4.33 -10.82
CA ASP A 110 19.50 5.40 -11.81
C ASP A 110 18.53 5.11 -12.97
N GLN A 111 18.54 5.96 -13.98
CA GLN A 111 17.69 5.84 -15.17
C GLN A 111 17.91 4.55 -15.96
N LEU A 112 19.09 3.91 -15.87
CA LEU A 112 19.41 2.68 -16.61
C LEU A 112 18.82 1.44 -15.95
N ARG A 113 18.44 1.52 -14.66
CA ARG A 113 17.92 0.40 -13.87
C ARG A 113 16.46 0.57 -13.48
N LEU A 114 15.72 1.39 -14.24
CA LEU A 114 14.32 1.70 -13.98
C LEU A 114 13.43 0.44 -13.98
N GLU A 115 13.63 -0.47 -14.93
CA GLU A 115 12.84 -1.71 -15.01
C GLU A 115 13.05 -2.65 -13.81
N GLU A 116 14.28 -2.69 -13.26
CA GLU A 116 14.58 -3.47 -12.07
C GLU A 116 13.88 -2.87 -10.84
N MET A 117 13.89 -1.55 -10.72
CA MET A 117 13.17 -0.84 -9.67
C MET A 117 11.66 -1.06 -9.77
N ILE A 118 11.08 -0.96 -10.96
CA ILE A 118 9.64 -1.17 -11.16
C ILE A 118 9.25 -2.61 -10.79
N ARG A 119 10.05 -3.61 -11.15
CA ARG A 119 9.82 -5.00 -10.73
C ARG A 119 9.81 -5.15 -9.21
N GLU A 120 10.76 -4.52 -8.52
CA GLU A 120 10.81 -4.54 -7.06
C GLU A 120 9.60 -3.83 -6.44
N LEU A 121 9.20 -2.65 -6.95
CA LEU A 121 8.00 -1.94 -6.50
C LEU A 121 6.72 -2.76 -6.75
N ALA A 122 6.57 -3.34 -7.94
CA ALA A 122 5.41 -4.11 -8.34
C ALA A 122 5.24 -5.40 -7.50
N SER A 123 6.36 -5.98 -7.03
CA SER A 123 6.36 -7.15 -6.16
C SER A 123 5.81 -6.89 -4.75
N LYS A 124 5.58 -5.63 -4.39
CA LYS A 124 5.08 -5.22 -3.08
C LYS A 124 3.62 -4.79 -3.17
N ASP A 125 2.88 -5.03 -2.09
CA ASP A 125 1.47 -4.67 -2.02
C ASP A 125 1.29 -3.15 -1.85
N ARG A 126 2.24 -2.49 -1.15
CA ARG A 126 2.16 -1.07 -0.84
C ARG A 126 3.49 -0.34 -1.04
N VAL A 127 3.43 0.78 -1.74
CA VAL A 127 4.53 1.75 -1.87
C VAL A 127 4.27 2.91 -0.93
N VAL A 128 5.17 3.16 0.01
CA VAL A 128 5.05 4.24 0.98
C VAL A 128 5.96 5.39 0.56
N VAL A 129 5.37 6.57 0.43
CA VAL A 129 6.09 7.79 0.06
C VAL A 129 5.72 8.90 1.03
N TYR A 130 6.60 9.89 1.12
CA TYR A 130 6.22 11.12 1.82
C TYR A 130 5.16 11.91 1.05
N SER A 131 5.47 12.25 -0.21
CA SER A 131 4.62 13.02 -1.13
C SER A 131 4.41 12.25 -2.42
N VAL A 132 3.24 12.39 -3.04
CA VAL A 132 2.94 11.77 -4.35
C VAL A 132 3.73 12.40 -5.51
N GLU A 133 4.37 13.55 -5.27
CA GLU A 133 5.19 14.21 -6.28
C GLU A 133 6.38 13.34 -6.70
N VAL A 134 6.95 12.56 -5.77
CA VAL A 134 8.15 11.77 -6.07
C VAL A 134 7.88 10.61 -7.04
N ILE A 135 6.65 10.11 -7.11
CA ILE A 135 6.30 9.00 -8.01
C ILE A 135 5.95 9.48 -9.42
N THR A 136 5.80 10.79 -9.65
CA THR A 136 5.43 11.33 -10.98
C THR A 136 6.35 10.87 -12.10
N TYR A 137 7.65 10.72 -11.81
CA TYR A 137 8.66 10.26 -12.78
C TYR A 137 8.49 8.82 -13.24
N ILE A 138 7.73 8.00 -12.51
CA ILE A 138 7.56 6.57 -12.79
C ILE A 138 6.13 6.17 -13.10
N LYS A 139 5.15 7.08 -12.94
CA LYS A 139 3.74 6.82 -13.26
C LYS A 139 3.50 6.45 -14.71
N ASP A 140 4.20 7.09 -15.64
CA ASP A 140 4.04 6.81 -17.07
C ASP A 140 4.48 5.40 -17.45
N VAL A 141 5.43 4.83 -16.70
CA VAL A 141 5.96 3.48 -16.93
C VAL A 141 5.29 2.44 -16.04
N TYR A 142 4.83 2.83 -14.85
CA TYR A 142 4.15 1.98 -13.89
C TYR A 142 2.85 2.63 -13.35
N PRO A 143 1.76 2.66 -14.14
CA PRO A 143 0.52 3.36 -13.76
C PRO A 143 -0.17 2.81 -12.50
N GLU A 144 -0.01 1.51 -12.21
CA GLU A 144 -0.60 0.87 -11.02
C GLU A 144 -0.07 1.45 -9.70
N ILE A 145 1.07 2.15 -9.73
CA ILE A 145 1.67 2.73 -8.52
C ILE A 145 0.70 3.61 -7.76
N ASP A 146 -0.20 4.32 -8.46
CA ASP A 146 -1.18 5.21 -7.83
C ASP A 146 -2.14 4.46 -6.92
N ARG A 147 -2.54 3.24 -7.31
CA ARG A 147 -3.42 2.37 -6.51
C ARG A 147 -2.70 1.70 -5.34
N LYS A 148 -1.35 1.70 -5.36
CA LYS A 148 -0.52 1.11 -4.31
C LYS A 148 0.13 2.14 -3.39
N THR A 149 -0.04 3.43 -3.66
CA THR A 149 0.72 4.48 -2.95
C THR A 149 0.04 4.92 -1.66
N TYR A 150 0.68 4.66 -0.53
CA TYR A 150 0.41 5.34 0.73
C TYR A 150 1.25 6.62 0.79
N SER A 151 0.60 7.78 0.84
CA SER A 151 1.26 9.07 0.98
C SER A 151 1.07 9.61 2.39
N ILE A 152 2.18 9.81 3.11
CA ILE A 152 2.16 10.38 4.47
C ILE A 152 1.58 11.80 4.44
N ALA A 153 1.98 12.64 3.48
CA ALA A 153 1.44 13.99 3.34
C ALA A 153 -0.08 13.99 3.09
N LYS A 154 -0.59 13.05 2.27
CA LYS A 154 -2.04 12.89 2.04
C LYS A 154 -2.76 12.44 3.32
N ALA A 155 -2.18 11.48 4.05
CA ALA A 155 -2.73 11.00 5.32
C ALA A 155 -2.80 12.12 6.39
N ILE A 156 -1.80 13.00 6.45
CA ILE A 156 -1.81 14.20 7.30
C ILE A 156 -2.94 15.15 6.87
N ALA A 157 -3.06 15.43 5.57
CA ALA A 157 -4.07 16.33 5.01
C ALA A 157 -5.51 15.83 5.28
N GLN A 158 -5.74 14.52 5.18
CA GLN A 158 -7.03 13.89 5.49
C GLN A 158 -7.45 14.08 6.96
N LYS A 159 -6.51 14.39 7.87
CA LYS A 159 -6.78 14.71 9.27
C LYS A 159 -6.99 16.21 9.52
N GLY A 160 -7.05 17.03 8.46
CA GLY A 160 -7.32 18.47 8.55
C GLY A 160 -6.09 19.33 8.80
N PHE A 161 -4.88 18.78 8.71
CA PHE A 161 -3.63 19.52 8.86
C PHE A 161 -3.03 19.91 7.51
N THR A 162 -2.26 21.00 7.45
CA THR A 162 -1.40 21.29 6.30
C THR A 162 -0.11 20.46 6.41
N PRO A 163 0.15 19.53 5.47
CA PRO A 163 1.39 18.75 5.52
C PRO A 163 2.59 19.68 5.24
N PRO A 164 3.63 19.66 6.09
CA PRO A 164 4.91 20.33 5.78
C PRO A 164 5.58 19.67 4.57
N ASN A 165 6.73 20.17 4.12
CA ASN A 165 7.62 19.36 3.28
C ASN A 165 8.51 18.43 4.13
N LEU A 166 9.18 17.47 3.49
CA LEU A 166 9.99 16.47 4.19
C LEU A 166 11.18 17.13 4.92
N GLU A 167 11.76 18.18 4.34
CA GLU A 167 12.86 18.97 4.89
C GLU A 167 12.46 19.74 6.16
N GLU A 168 11.26 20.31 6.18
CA GLU A 168 10.68 20.99 7.35
C GLU A 168 10.45 20.01 8.49
N LEU A 169 9.88 18.83 8.19
CA LEU A 169 9.76 17.77 9.19
C LEU A 169 11.12 17.30 9.68
N ALA A 170 12.10 17.11 8.80
CA ALA A 170 13.43 16.68 9.19
C ALA A 170 14.08 17.69 10.16
N LYS A 171 13.96 18.99 9.88
CA LYS A 171 14.40 20.06 10.79
C LYS A 171 13.68 20.02 12.14
N LEU A 172 12.36 19.85 12.13
CA LEU A 172 11.56 19.75 13.36
C LEU A 172 11.98 18.56 14.24
N TYR A 173 12.38 17.46 13.62
CA TYR A 173 12.83 16.25 14.29
C TYR A 173 14.35 16.20 14.55
N GLY A 174 15.12 17.21 14.12
CA GLY A 174 16.58 17.20 14.20
C GLY A 174 17.21 16.03 13.43
N ARG A 175 16.60 15.62 12.32
CA ARG A 175 17.06 14.52 11.46
C ARG A 175 17.81 15.06 10.25
N ASP A 176 18.89 14.38 9.91
CA ASP A 176 19.55 14.57 8.62
C ASP A 176 18.81 13.75 7.56
N ILE A 177 18.58 14.34 6.39
CA ILE A 177 18.01 13.70 5.20
C ILE A 177 18.85 14.00 3.94
N SER A 178 20.10 14.42 4.12
CA SER A 178 21.03 14.79 3.06
C SER A 178 21.33 13.66 2.08
N THR A 179 21.13 12.42 2.49
CA THR A 179 21.26 11.24 1.64
C THR A 179 19.93 10.55 1.46
N LEU A 180 19.77 9.89 0.31
CA LEU A 180 18.59 9.10 -0.02
C LEU A 180 18.30 8.00 1.03
N GLY A 181 19.34 7.38 1.59
CA GLY A 181 19.20 6.42 2.68
C GLY A 181 18.61 7.06 3.94
N PHE A 182 19.13 8.21 4.36
CA PHE A 182 18.60 8.92 5.54
C PHE A 182 17.18 9.44 5.32
N ALA A 183 16.85 9.92 4.12
CA ALA A 183 15.50 10.30 3.77
C ALA A 183 14.53 9.10 3.89
N LEU A 184 14.90 7.94 3.35
CA LEU A 184 14.08 6.72 3.43
C LEU A 184 13.92 6.22 4.87
N ASP A 185 14.99 6.25 5.67
CA ASP A 185 14.93 5.93 7.10
C ASP A 185 13.95 6.85 7.84
N PHE A 186 13.98 8.14 7.50
CA PHE A 186 13.08 9.11 8.11
C PHE A 186 11.62 8.87 7.70
N ILE A 187 11.34 8.65 6.41
CA ILE A 187 10.00 8.32 5.91
C ILE A 187 9.46 7.06 6.59
N GLU A 188 10.27 6.00 6.71
CA GLU A 188 9.88 4.79 7.42
C GLU A 188 9.56 5.07 8.89
N SER A 189 10.34 5.93 9.56
CA SER A 189 10.08 6.28 10.96
C SER A 189 8.75 7.03 11.14
N LEU A 190 8.41 7.92 10.19
CA LEU A 190 7.15 8.67 10.21
C LEU A 190 5.94 7.75 10.04
N ALA A 191 6.06 6.72 9.19
CA ALA A 191 4.98 5.76 8.92
C ALA A 191 4.63 4.83 10.10
N LYS A 192 5.49 4.74 11.13
CA LYS A 192 5.34 3.81 12.26
C LYS A 192 4.67 4.41 13.50
N GLY A 193 4.25 5.68 13.47
CA GLY A 193 3.68 6.30 14.65
C GLY A 193 3.05 7.68 14.44
N LYS A 194 2.98 8.44 15.53
CA LYS A 194 2.46 9.80 15.52
C LYS A 194 3.46 10.75 14.88
N VAL A 195 2.97 11.58 13.97
CA VAL A 195 3.77 12.63 13.34
C VAL A 195 3.54 13.94 14.07
N ARG A 196 4.63 14.50 14.59
CA ARG A 196 4.69 15.84 15.15
C ARG A 196 4.76 16.84 14.01
N LEU A 197 3.85 17.80 14.04
CA LEU A 197 3.73 18.91 13.12
C LEU A 197 4.00 20.22 13.86
N PRO A 198 4.24 21.34 13.16
CA PRO A 198 4.38 22.65 13.81
C PRO A 198 3.18 23.06 14.67
N VAL A 199 1.98 22.60 14.31
CA VAL A 199 0.70 23.00 14.93
C VAL A 199 0.05 21.90 15.78
N GLY A 200 0.71 20.75 15.98
CA GLY A 200 0.14 19.65 16.75
C GLY A 200 0.77 18.29 16.46
N GLU A 201 0.09 17.22 16.85
CA GLU A 201 0.47 15.84 16.51
C GLU A 201 -0.68 15.14 15.80
N VAL A 202 -0.36 14.28 14.85
CA VAL A 202 -1.33 13.52 14.07
C VAL A 202 -0.99 12.04 14.11
N GLU A 203 -2.00 11.22 14.40
CA GLU A 203 -1.90 9.77 14.30
C GLU A 203 -2.27 9.33 12.89
N LEU A 204 -1.28 8.78 12.19
CA LEU A 204 -1.47 8.31 10.82
C LEU A 204 -2.26 7.00 10.81
N PRO A 205 -3.13 6.77 9.81
CA PRO A 205 -3.69 5.45 9.56
C PRO A 205 -2.57 4.41 9.36
N PRO A 206 -2.75 3.16 9.78
CA PRO A 206 -1.74 2.12 9.55
C PRO A 206 -1.51 1.90 8.04
N LEU A 207 -0.33 1.39 7.68
CA LEU A 207 0.06 1.24 6.26
C LEU A 207 -0.82 0.26 5.47
N ASP A 208 -1.42 -0.70 6.17
CA ASP A 208 -2.36 -1.64 5.61
C ASP A 208 -3.76 -1.03 5.44
N ALA A 209 -4.05 0.18 5.94
CA ALA A 209 -5.35 0.83 5.81
C ALA A 209 -5.80 1.00 4.34
N PRO A 210 -7.11 1.14 4.09
CA PRO A 210 -7.64 1.50 2.77
C PRO A 210 -7.08 2.85 2.32
N LEU A 211 -6.73 2.97 1.03
CA LEU A 211 -6.21 4.24 0.47
C LEU A 211 -7.32 5.22 0.10
N GLU A 212 -8.48 4.67 -0.27
CA GLU A 212 -9.70 5.42 -0.54
C GLU A 212 -10.63 5.28 0.67
N LEU A 213 -11.30 6.37 1.02
CA LEU A 213 -12.42 6.36 1.93
C LEU A 213 -13.70 6.37 1.09
N CYS A 214 -14.78 5.84 1.66
CA CYS A 214 -16.12 6.14 1.20
C CYS A 214 -16.40 7.63 1.40
#